data_AF-A0AAV5QBX6-F1
#
_entry.id   AF-A0AAV5QBX6-F1
#
_cell.length_a   1.000
_cell.length_b   1.000
_cell.length_c   1.000
_cell.angle_alpha   90.00
_cell.angle_beta   90.00
_cell.angle_gamma   90.00
#
_symmetry.space_group_name_H-M   'P 1'
#
loop_
_entity.id
_entity.type
_entity.pdbx_description
1 polymer ?
#
loop_
_entity_poly.entity_id
_entity_poly.type
_entity_poly.pdbx_seq_one_letter_code
_entity_poly.pdbx_strand_id
1 'polypeptide(L)'
;MKWSSFITNTLLLTSSNLPPPADLDLVNHVNSGGNAIIVSSANGTHTDLSYFLSQLGIYVTPKGYEYVDYQLERANQSSHLQVALINNNPLIYPFEQTPETSFTVNTNDGQYWHIGSQGYSIVKFQAKNNARVTWIGDESLLNDDLVQWTDQQIGVIRATQLSVENLTPSDLGFKVGDEIEVSINFEELVNGNWIPFTPTVGNVQLELTMLDPYYRLNLEEIDNGIFKRKFNLPDQHGVFELKVKYNEPGFTWVEETRVITVRHLANDEFKRSWEIENAWVYIASWAVCVSGWLLFVIGWISQRLANTPHQKKD
;
A
#
# COMPACT_ATOMS: atom_id res chain seq x y z
N MET A 1 -4.79 -6.14 40.51
CA MET A 1 -5.89 -5.21 40.15
C MET A 1 -6.74 -5.89 39.09
N LYS A 2 -8.01 -6.18 39.35
CA LYS A 2 -8.94 -6.75 38.36
C LYS A 2 -9.37 -5.64 37.39
N TRP A 3 -8.79 -5.60 36.21
CA TRP A 3 -9.29 -4.77 35.11
C TRP A 3 -10.08 -5.65 34.15
N SER A 4 -11.36 -5.84 34.46
CA SER A 4 -12.38 -6.23 33.48
C SER A 4 -13.10 -4.95 33.06
N SER A 5 -12.42 -4.11 32.29
CA SER A 5 -13.06 -2.98 31.62
C SER A 5 -12.82 -3.13 30.13
N PHE A 6 -13.87 -3.53 29.43
CA PHE A 6 -14.00 -3.30 28.00
C PHE A 6 -13.93 -1.80 27.78
N ILE A 7 -12.73 -1.31 27.54
CA ILE A 7 -12.55 -0.03 26.89
C ILE A 7 -12.40 -0.47 25.44
N THR A 8 -13.41 -0.17 24.62
CA THR A 8 -13.46 -0.44 23.17
C THR A 8 -13.45 -1.93 22.76
N ASN A 9 -13.53 -2.22 21.46
CA ASN A 9 -13.70 -3.56 20.86
C ASN A 9 -12.47 -4.49 21.04
N THR A 10 -11.71 -4.24 22.11
CA THR A 10 -10.40 -4.79 22.43
C THR A 10 -10.53 -5.76 23.61
N LEU A 11 -10.16 -7.02 23.39
CA LEU A 11 -10.17 -8.05 24.43
C LEU A 11 -8.82 -8.10 25.14
N LEU A 12 -8.81 -7.88 26.46
CA LEU A 12 -7.64 -8.16 27.30
C LEU A 12 -7.74 -9.59 27.83
N LEU A 13 -6.83 -10.45 27.37
CA LEU A 13 -6.78 -11.86 27.74
C LEU A 13 -5.52 -12.10 28.55
N THR A 14 -5.68 -12.62 29.76
CA THR A 14 -4.57 -13.05 30.60
C THR A 14 -4.63 -14.56 30.77
N SER A 15 -3.50 -15.18 31.12
CA SER A 15 -3.42 -16.62 31.38
C SER A 15 -4.38 -17.11 32.48
N SER A 16 -4.91 -16.21 33.31
CA SER A 16 -5.82 -16.50 34.43
C SER A 16 -7.30 -16.22 34.17
N ASN A 17 -7.66 -15.53 33.08
CA ASN A 17 -9.02 -15.07 32.84
C ASN A 17 -9.44 -15.25 31.38
N LEU A 18 -10.02 -16.42 31.06
CA LEU A 18 -10.58 -16.72 29.74
C LEU A 18 -12.06 -17.12 29.86
N PRO A 19 -12.96 -16.53 29.05
CA PRO A 19 -14.30 -17.06 28.87
C PRO A 19 -14.28 -18.32 27.97
N PRO A 20 -14.97 -19.42 28.32
CA PRO A 20 -15.15 -20.58 27.44
C PRO A 20 -16.35 -20.36 26.48
N PRO A 21 -16.33 -20.84 25.21
CA PRO A 21 -15.27 -21.46 24.40
C PRO A 21 -14.52 -20.41 23.54
N ALA A 22 -13.22 -20.25 23.76
CA ALA A 22 -12.49 -19.05 23.33
C ALA A 22 -11.92 -19.09 21.89
N ASP A 23 -11.60 -20.25 21.32
CA ASP A 23 -10.76 -20.29 20.11
C ASP A 23 -11.50 -19.83 18.84
N LEU A 24 -12.64 -20.44 18.53
CA LEU A 24 -13.46 -20.07 17.36
C LEU A 24 -13.98 -18.64 17.50
N ASP A 25 -14.34 -18.24 18.71
CA ASP A 25 -14.86 -16.90 19.01
C ASP A 25 -13.75 -15.84 18.88
N LEU A 26 -12.51 -16.12 19.26
CA LEU A 26 -11.38 -15.19 19.11
C LEU A 26 -10.96 -14.99 17.66
N VAL A 27 -10.92 -16.08 16.88
CA VAL A 27 -10.64 -15.98 15.43
C VAL A 27 -11.73 -15.16 14.74
N ASN A 28 -13.00 -15.43 15.06
CA ASN A 28 -14.13 -14.67 14.52
C ASN A 28 -14.09 -13.20 14.94
N HIS A 29 -13.73 -12.92 16.20
CA HIS A 29 -13.57 -11.56 16.72
C HIS A 29 -12.51 -10.79 15.93
N VAL A 30 -11.31 -11.36 15.74
CA VAL A 30 -10.24 -10.71 14.96
C VAL A 30 -10.64 -10.53 13.49
N ASN A 31 -11.28 -11.53 12.89
CA ASN A 31 -11.79 -11.42 11.51
C ASN A 31 -12.87 -10.35 11.35
N SER A 32 -13.67 -10.09 12.39
CA SER A 32 -14.66 -9.00 12.41
C SER A 32 -14.06 -7.60 12.63
N GLY A 33 -12.75 -7.49 12.81
CA GLY A 33 -12.06 -6.23 13.09
C GLY A 33 -11.83 -5.96 14.57
N GLY A 34 -12.06 -6.95 15.43
CA GLY A 34 -11.82 -6.86 16.86
C GLY A 34 -10.34 -6.94 17.21
N ASN A 35 -9.92 -6.17 18.21
CA ASN A 35 -8.54 -6.15 18.67
C ASN A 35 -8.36 -7.07 19.89
N ALA A 36 -7.13 -7.53 20.14
CA ALA A 36 -6.84 -8.35 21.31
C ALA A 36 -5.44 -8.09 21.88
N ILE A 37 -5.36 -7.96 23.20
CA ILE A 37 -4.10 -7.92 23.96
C ILE A 37 -4.02 -9.22 24.74
N ILE A 38 -2.97 -9.99 24.49
CA ILE A 38 -2.74 -11.27 25.14
C ILE A 38 -1.50 -11.13 26.01
N VAL A 39 -1.70 -11.19 27.32
CA VAL A 39 -0.61 -11.17 28.30
C VAL A 39 -0.43 -12.56 28.88
N SER A 40 0.80 -13.03 28.80
CA SER A 40 1.22 -14.33 29.26
C SER A 40 2.32 -14.20 30.31
N SER A 41 2.60 -15.28 31.02
CA SER A 41 3.63 -15.33 32.05
C SER A 41 4.32 -16.70 32.03
N ALA A 42 5.49 -16.82 32.65
CA ALA A 42 6.26 -18.08 32.72
C ALA A 42 5.52 -19.25 33.39
N ASN A 43 4.46 -19.00 34.17
CA ASN A 43 3.56 -20.04 34.70
C ASN A 43 2.71 -20.71 33.59
N GLY A 44 2.85 -20.18 32.37
CA GLY A 44 2.41 -20.68 31.09
C GLY A 44 1.00 -20.26 30.70
N THR A 45 0.79 -20.31 29.39
CA THR A 45 -0.43 -19.91 28.71
C THR A 45 -1.51 -20.98 28.82
N HIS A 46 -2.77 -20.56 28.73
CA HIS A 46 -3.88 -21.48 28.49
C HIS A 46 -3.70 -22.16 27.13
N THR A 47 -4.16 -23.41 27.00
CA THR A 47 -3.99 -24.19 25.77
C THR A 47 -4.67 -23.50 24.59
N ASP A 48 -5.88 -22.97 24.77
CA ASP A 48 -6.66 -22.29 23.72
C ASP A 48 -5.96 -21.04 23.20
N LEU A 49 -5.35 -20.22 24.08
CA LEU A 49 -4.58 -19.05 23.67
C LEU A 49 -3.31 -19.45 22.89
N SER A 50 -2.65 -20.52 23.32
CA SER A 50 -1.45 -21.02 22.64
C SER A 50 -1.79 -21.54 21.24
N TYR A 51 -2.96 -22.19 21.10
CA TYR A 51 -3.47 -22.64 19.81
C TYR A 51 -3.82 -21.47 18.90
N PHE A 52 -4.54 -20.46 19.41
CA PHE A 52 -4.84 -19.23 18.70
C PHE A 52 -3.57 -18.49 18.23
N LEU A 53 -2.60 -18.30 19.11
CA LEU A 53 -1.31 -17.68 18.76
C LEU A 53 -0.56 -18.49 17.70
N SER A 54 -0.59 -19.83 17.80
CA SER A 54 0.02 -20.70 16.80
C SER A 54 -0.66 -20.56 15.42
N GLN A 55 -1.97 -20.34 15.36
CA GLN A 55 -2.67 -20.04 14.11
C GLN A 55 -2.23 -18.71 13.49
N LEU A 56 -1.89 -17.70 14.31
CA LEU A 56 -1.31 -16.43 13.83
C LEU A 56 0.14 -16.59 13.37
N GLY A 57 0.80 -17.69 13.75
CA GLY A 57 2.22 -17.97 13.48
C GLY A 57 3.16 -17.53 14.60
N ILE A 58 2.64 -17.36 15.82
CA ILE A 58 3.40 -17.00 17.03
C ILE A 58 3.41 -18.21 17.96
N TYR A 59 4.57 -18.80 18.17
CA TYR A 59 4.76 -20.01 18.98
C TYR A 59 5.34 -19.66 20.34
N VAL A 60 4.48 -19.63 21.35
CA VAL A 60 4.84 -19.33 22.74
C VAL A 60 5.48 -20.53 23.42
N THR A 61 6.40 -20.28 24.35
CA THR A 61 7.02 -21.30 25.18
C THR A 61 5.99 -22.04 26.04
N PRO A 62 6.01 -23.39 26.07
CA PRO A 62 5.11 -24.16 26.93
C PRO A 62 5.37 -23.94 28.43
N LYS A 63 4.49 -24.50 29.27
CA LYS A 63 4.68 -24.54 30.73
C LYS A 63 5.96 -25.28 31.11
N GLY A 64 6.69 -24.76 32.10
CA GLY A 64 7.91 -25.39 32.64
C GLY A 64 9.21 -24.98 31.94
N TYR A 65 9.13 -24.02 31.01
CA TYR A 65 10.29 -23.39 30.40
C TYR A 65 10.62 -22.08 31.14
N GLU A 66 11.89 -21.88 31.47
CA GLU A 66 12.40 -20.70 32.17
C GLU A 66 13.37 -19.92 31.27
N TYR A 67 13.16 -18.61 31.19
CA TYR A 67 14.05 -17.68 30.50
C TYR A 67 15.26 -17.35 31.38
N VAL A 68 16.46 -17.48 30.82
CA VAL A 68 17.72 -17.24 31.53
C VAL A 68 18.61 -16.34 30.69
N ASP A 69 19.16 -15.31 31.36
CA ASP A 69 20.24 -14.48 30.83
C ASP A 69 21.23 -14.20 31.97
N TYR A 70 22.49 -14.56 31.77
CA TYR A 70 23.55 -14.43 32.78
C TYR A 70 24.31 -13.09 32.70
N GLN A 71 24.16 -12.33 31.62
CA GLN A 71 24.94 -11.11 31.39
C GLN A 71 24.20 -9.84 31.81
N LEU A 72 22.88 -9.88 31.88
CA LEU A 72 22.08 -8.76 32.36
C LEU A 72 21.98 -8.81 33.90
N GLU A 73 22.33 -7.71 34.57
CA GLU A 73 22.15 -7.51 36.02
C GLU A 73 20.67 -7.54 36.47
N ARG A 74 19.72 -7.65 35.52
CA ARG A 74 18.28 -7.88 35.73
C ARG A 74 17.94 -9.34 36.14
N ALA A 75 18.88 -10.08 36.73
CA ALA A 75 18.75 -11.50 37.08
C ALA A 75 17.59 -11.84 38.04
N ASN A 76 16.99 -10.85 38.73
CA ASN A 76 15.85 -11.06 39.61
C ASN A 76 14.47 -10.90 38.92
N GLN A 77 14.43 -10.46 37.66
CA GLN A 77 13.20 -10.31 36.86
C GLN A 77 13.12 -11.28 35.66
N SER A 78 14.18 -12.03 35.38
CA SER A 78 14.30 -12.89 34.20
C SER A 78 13.50 -14.19 34.26
N SER A 79 13.17 -14.73 35.44
CA SER A 79 12.49 -16.04 35.55
C SER A 79 11.00 -16.02 35.18
N HIS A 80 10.40 -14.84 35.01
CA HIS A 80 8.95 -14.69 34.74
C HIS A 80 8.61 -14.45 33.26
N LEU A 81 9.61 -14.25 32.40
CA LEU A 81 9.42 -13.91 31.00
C LEU A 81 9.11 -15.15 30.15
N GLN A 82 7.96 -15.13 29.47
CA GLN A 82 7.65 -16.05 28.39
C GLN A 82 8.25 -15.53 27.07
N VAL A 83 8.89 -16.41 26.30
CA VAL A 83 9.43 -16.06 24.98
C VAL A 83 8.64 -16.78 23.89
N ALA A 84 8.48 -16.13 22.73
CA ALA A 84 7.90 -16.72 21.54
C ALA A 84 8.90 -16.81 20.38
N LEU A 85 8.72 -17.83 19.56
CA LEU A 85 9.31 -17.94 18.22
C LEU A 85 8.24 -17.56 17.20
N ILE A 86 8.62 -16.82 16.17
CA ILE A 86 7.68 -16.38 15.13
C ILE A 86 7.94 -17.08 13.81
N ASN A 87 6.87 -17.29 13.04
CA ASN A 87 6.98 -17.69 11.65
C ASN A 87 7.34 -16.49 10.76
N ASN A 88 7.80 -16.75 9.52
CA ASN A 88 8.04 -15.72 8.51
C ASN A 88 6.73 -15.26 7.84
N ASN A 89 5.79 -14.76 8.66
CA ASN A 89 4.52 -14.22 8.20
C ASN A 89 4.65 -12.69 8.08
N PRO A 90 4.40 -12.07 6.91
CA PRO A 90 4.54 -10.62 6.72
C PRO A 90 3.56 -9.78 7.55
N LEU A 91 2.53 -10.40 8.13
CA LEU A 91 1.56 -9.76 9.03
C LEU A 91 2.08 -9.63 10.47
N ILE A 92 3.14 -10.35 10.81
CA ILE A 92 3.77 -10.29 12.13
C ILE A 92 4.82 -9.18 12.11
N TYR A 93 4.74 -8.31 13.10
CA TYR A 93 5.74 -7.30 13.38
C TYR A 93 6.45 -7.65 14.70
N PRO A 94 7.73 -8.09 14.64
CA PRO A 94 8.52 -8.29 15.84
C PRO A 94 8.78 -6.94 16.50
N PHE A 95 8.39 -6.79 17.78
CA PHE A 95 8.54 -5.52 18.49
C PHE A 95 9.76 -5.52 19.41
N GLU A 96 9.87 -6.53 20.28
CA GLU A 96 10.99 -6.65 21.21
C GLU A 96 11.64 -8.03 21.08
N GLN A 97 12.91 -8.02 20.71
CA GLN A 97 13.75 -9.19 20.50
C GLN A 97 14.56 -9.49 21.75
N THR A 98 14.77 -10.77 22.05
CA THR A 98 15.61 -11.17 23.18
C THR A 98 17.10 -10.91 22.89
N PRO A 99 17.93 -10.66 23.91
CA PRO A 99 19.38 -10.51 23.74
C PRO A 99 20.05 -11.76 23.17
N GLU A 100 21.20 -11.58 22.50
CA GLU A 100 21.99 -12.68 21.90
C GLU A 100 22.52 -13.70 22.93
N THR A 101 22.55 -13.33 24.22
CA THR A 101 23.09 -14.15 25.32
C THR A 101 22.02 -14.91 26.07
N SER A 102 20.76 -14.68 25.72
CA SER A 102 19.61 -15.29 26.34
C SER A 102 19.31 -16.68 25.78
N PHE A 103 18.70 -17.52 26.61
CA PHE A 103 18.12 -18.77 26.18
C PHE A 103 16.95 -19.14 27.07
N THR A 104 16.07 -20.01 26.57
CA THR A 104 15.00 -20.59 27.38
C THR A 104 15.19 -22.09 27.48
N VAL A 105 15.18 -22.62 28.70
CA VAL A 105 15.41 -24.03 29.01
C VAL A 105 14.25 -24.61 29.82
N ASN A 106 13.90 -25.87 29.55
CA ASN A 106 12.94 -26.61 30.36
C ASN A 106 13.60 -27.07 31.66
N THR A 107 12.99 -26.75 32.81
CA THR A 107 13.51 -27.09 34.14
C THR A 107 13.61 -28.60 34.38
N ASN A 108 12.76 -29.40 33.73
CA ASN A 108 12.69 -30.85 33.93
C ASN A 108 13.61 -31.62 32.96
N ASP A 109 13.55 -31.26 31.68
CA ASP A 109 14.17 -32.05 30.60
C ASP A 109 15.48 -31.44 30.07
N GLY A 110 15.80 -30.19 30.46
CA GLY A 110 16.97 -29.47 29.95
C GLY A 110 16.92 -29.12 28.46
N GLN A 111 15.76 -29.30 27.81
CA GLN A 111 15.58 -28.95 26.40
C GLN A 111 15.48 -27.44 26.23
N TYR A 112 16.10 -26.93 25.16
CA TYR A 112 16.07 -25.51 24.82
C TYR A 112 14.90 -25.21 23.87
N TRP A 113 14.19 -24.12 24.13
CA TRP A 113 13.17 -23.61 23.21
C TRP A 113 13.73 -22.62 22.21
N HIS A 114 14.47 -21.63 22.69
CA HIS A 114 15.17 -20.64 21.86
C HIS A 114 16.57 -20.40 22.44
N ILE A 115 17.48 -19.97 21.56
CA ILE A 115 18.84 -19.59 21.90
C ILE A 115 19.17 -18.31 21.14
N GLY A 116 19.73 -17.33 21.85
CA GLY A 116 20.13 -16.05 21.32
C GLY A 116 18.95 -15.18 20.90
N SER A 117 19.18 -14.34 19.90
CA SER A 117 18.24 -13.30 19.51
C SER A 117 17.03 -13.80 18.69
N GLN A 118 16.85 -15.10 18.48
CA GLN A 118 15.69 -15.60 17.72
C GLN A 118 14.39 -15.56 18.52
N GLY A 119 14.47 -15.31 19.84
CA GLY A 119 13.32 -15.15 20.71
C GLY A 119 12.74 -13.73 20.64
N TYR A 120 11.43 -13.64 20.83
CA TYR A 120 10.73 -12.37 20.99
C TYR A 120 9.95 -12.36 22.31
N SER A 121 10.05 -11.28 23.07
CA SER A 121 9.28 -11.05 24.30
C SER A 121 7.95 -10.35 24.01
N ILE A 122 7.90 -9.54 22.94
CA ILE A 122 6.70 -8.84 22.48
C ILE A 122 6.56 -9.01 20.97
N VAL A 123 5.40 -9.48 20.56
CA VAL A 123 5.06 -9.68 19.15
C VAL A 123 3.75 -8.96 18.85
N LYS A 124 3.76 -8.14 17.81
CA LYS A 124 2.57 -7.48 17.28
C LYS A 124 2.14 -8.19 16.01
N PHE A 125 0.83 -8.25 15.79
CA PHE A 125 0.23 -8.82 14.60
C PHE A 125 -0.82 -7.87 14.08
N GLN A 126 -0.77 -7.60 12.78
CA GLN A 126 -1.75 -6.76 12.10
C GLN A 126 -2.39 -7.56 10.97
N ALA A 127 -3.69 -7.78 11.09
CA ALA A 127 -4.46 -8.48 10.06
C ALA A 127 -4.74 -7.55 8.85
N LYS A 128 -5.13 -8.14 7.73
CA LYS A 128 -5.46 -7.38 6.49
C LYS A 128 -6.69 -6.46 6.64
N ASN A 129 -7.59 -6.78 7.56
CA ASN A 129 -8.71 -5.92 7.94
C ASN A 129 -8.30 -4.84 8.97
N ASN A 130 -6.99 -4.66 9.20
CA ASN A 130 -6.40 -3.75 10.18
C ASN A 130 -6.70 -4.07 11.65
N ALA A 131 -7.25 -5.25 11.98
CA ALA A 131 -7.34 -5.71 13.36
C ALA A 131 -5.93 -5.91 13.96
N ARG A 132 -5.75 -5.50 15.22
CA ARG A 132 -4.46 -5.54 15.90
C ARG A 132 -4.49 -6.56 17.04
N VAL A 133 -3.47 -7.40 17.08
CA VAL A 133 -3.24 -8.35 18.17
C VAL A 133 -1.83 -8.15 18.70
N THR A 134 -1.71 -7.96 20.00
CA THR A 134 -0.39 -7.85 20.66
C THR A 134 -0.25 -8.97 21.67
N TRP A 135 0.80 -9.76 21.54
CA TRP A 135 1.20 -10.75 22.53
C TRP A 135 2.40 -10.23 23.35
N ILE A 136 2.30 -10.39 24.66
CA ILE A 136 3.28 -9.93 25.64
C ILE A 136 3.65 -11.09 26.56
N GLY A 137 4.95 -11.36 26.66
CA GLY A 137 5.52 -12.48 27.41
C GLY A 137 5.53 -12.33 28.94
N ASP A 138 5.32 -11.13 29.46
CA ASP A 138 5.25 -10.87 30.90
C ASP A 138 4.36 -9.66 31.22
N GLU A 139 3.73 -9.66 32.40
CA GLU A 139 2.88 -8.56 32.86
C GLU A 139 3.68 -7.27 33.09
N SER A 140 4.97 -7.36 33.45
CA SER A 140 5.81 -6.18 33.69
C SER A 140 6.18 -5.40 32.43
N LEU A 141 6.05 -6.04 31.26
CA LEU A 141 6.34 -5.44 29.95
C LEU A 141 5.12 -4.71 29.35
N LEU A 142 3.99 -4.73 30.05
CA LEU A 142 2.79 -4.03 29.64
C LEU A 142 3.00 -2.52 29.75
N ASN A 143 2.98 -1.84 28.60
CA ASN A 143 3.11 -0.38 28.49
C ASN A 143 1.84 0.24 27.91
N ASP A 144 1.54 1.49 28.30
CA ASP A 144 0.37 2.22 27.82
C ASP A 144 0.40 2.39 26.29
N ASP A 145 1.56 2.62 25.68
CA ASP A 145 1.72 2.75 24.24
C ASP A 145 1.32 1.47 23.48
N LEU A 146 1.57 0.29 24.05
CA LEU A 146 1.18 -1.00 23.46
C LEU A 146 -0.33 -1.18 23.52
N VAL A 147 -0.94 -0.76 24.63
CA VAL A 147 -2.39 -0.78 24.80
C VAL A 147 -3.04 0.19 23.80
N GLN A 148 -2.57 1.43 23.73
CA GLN A 148 -3.06 2.44 22.80
C GLN A 148 -2.89 2.02 21.34
N TRP A 149 -1.77 1.39 20.99
CA TRP A 149 -1.56 0.87 19.64
C TRP A 149 -2.55 -0.24 19.31
N THR A 150 -2.71 -1.22 20.22
CA THR A 150 -3.62 -2.35 20.00
C THR A 150 -5.07 -1.89 19.93
N ASP A 151 -5.42 -0.87 20.71
CA ASP A 151 -6.75 -0.28 20.74
C ASP A 151 -7.01 0.72 19.60
N GLN A 152 -6.08 0.85 18.64
CA GLN A 152 -6.20 1.76 17.49
C GLN A 152 -6.39 3.24 17.89
N GLN A 153 -5.77 3.67 18.99
CA GLN A 153 -5.73 5.09 19.37
C GLN A 153 -4.55 5.83 18.75
N ILE A 154 -3.46 5.11 18.48
CA ILE A 154 -2.24 5.63 17.86
C ILE A 154 -1.89 4.85 16.58
N GLY A 155 -1.19 5.52 15.65
CA GLY A 155 -0.77 4.91 14.38
C GLY A 155 -1.95 4.53 13.48
N VAL A 156 -3.09 5.20 13.62
CA VAL A 156 -4.24 5.01 12.72
C VAL A 156 -4.21 6.08 11.67
N ILE A 157 -4.09 5.64 10.42
CA ILE A 157 -4.12 6.53 9.26
C ILE A 157 -5.33 6.19 8.39
N ARG A 158 -5.84 7.19 7.67
CA ARG A 158 -6.84 7.03 6.63
C ARG A 158 -6.45 7.85 5.40
N ALA A 159 -6.81 7.34 4.23
CA ALA A 159 -6.86 8.15 3.02
C ALA A 159 -8.30 8.63 2.81
N THR A 160 -8.48 9.90 2.48
CA THR A 160 -9.82 10.47 2.27
C THR A 160 -10.25 10.46 0.82
N GLN A 161 -9.40 10.92 -0.10
CA GLN A 161 -9.76 11.00 -1.50
C GLN A 161 -8.54 10.88 -2.42
N LEU A 162 -8.62 9.94 -3.37
CA LEU A 162 -7.69 9.81 -4.49
C LEU A 162 -8.23 10.55 -5.72
N SER A 163 -7.70 11.75 -5.97
CA SER A 163 -8.02 12.56 -7.15
C SER A 163 -6.98 12.38 -8.26
N VAL A 164 -7.46 12.43 -9.49
CA VAL A 164 -6.65 12.31 -10.71
C VAL A 164 -7.15 13.40 -11.65
N GLU A 165 -6.28 14.34 -11.96
CA GLU A 165 -6.58 15.49 -12.81
C GLU A 165 -5.73 15.42 -14.08
N ASN A 166 -6.34 15.72 -15.22
CA ASN A 166 -5.64 15.83 -16.48
C ASN A 166 -5.15 17.27 -16.65
N LEU A 167 -3.83 17.45 -16.77
CA LEU A 167 -3.23 18.78 -16.99
C LEU A 167 -3.44 19.27 -18.42
N THR A 168 -3.77 18.36 -19.33
CA THR A 168 -4.18 18.62 -20.71
C THR A 168 -5.66 18.25 -20.89
N PRO A 169 -6.61 19.12 -20.50
CA PRO A 169 -8.02 18.80 -20.52
C PRO A 169 -8.47 18.39 -21.92
N SER A 170 -9.08 17.21 -22.02
CA SER A 170 -9.75 16.72 -23.22
C SER A 170 -11.19 16.36 -22.85
N ASP A 171 -12.14 16.77 -23.69
CA ASP A 171 -13.56 16.45 -23.48
C ASP A 171 -13.86 14.93 -23.55
N LEU A 172 -12.93 14.16 -24.14
CA LEU A 172 -13.07 12.73 -24.40
C LEU A 172 -12.35 11.84 -23.36
N GLY A 173 -11.90 12.42 -22.23
CA GLY A 173 -11.19 11.69 -21.18
C GLY A 173 -9.69 11.55 -21.44
N PHE A 174 -9.03 10.68 -20.66
CA PHE A 174 -7.57 10.49 -20.71
C PHE A 174 -7.13 9.78 -21.98
N LYS A 175 -6.14 10.34 -22.68
CA LYS A 175 -5.49 9.68 -23.83
C LYS A 175 -4.06 9.26 -23.51
N VAL A 176 -3.55 8.39 -24.36
CA VAL A 176 -2.15 8.00 -24.37
C VAL A 176 -1.24 9.22 -24.42
N GLY A 177 -0.24 9.26 -23.54
CA GLY A 177 0.75 10.34 -23.46
C GLY A 177 0.29 11.63 -22.78
N ASP A 178 -0.96 11.70 -22.27
CA ASP A 178 -1.40 12.84 -21.46
C ASP A 178 -0.58 12.96 -20.18
N GLU A 179 -0.34 14.20 -19.76
CA GLU A 179 0.24 14.50 -18.45
C GLU A 179 -0.86 14.56 -17.39
N ILE A 180 -0.77 13.69 -16.39
CA ILE A 180 -1.74 13.61 -15.30
C ILE A 180 -1.10 13.98 -13.96
N GLU A 181 -1.87 14.66 -13.11
CA GLU A 181 -1.56 14.89 -11.70
C GLU A 181 -2.42 13.97 -10.85
N VAL A 182 -1.78 13.11 -10.07
CA VAL A 182 -2.45 12.29 -9.05
C VAL A 182 -2.23 12.94 -7.71
N SER A 183 -3.29 13.08 -6.92
CA SER A 183 -3.22 13.57 -5.55
C SER A 183 -4.05 12.74 -4.58
N ILE A 184 -3.51 12.58 -3.38
CA ILE A 184 -4.14 11.83 -2.29
C ILE A 184 -3.89 12.56 -0.97
N ASN A 185 -4.90 12.59 -0.10
CA ASN A 185 -4.79 13.16 1.24
C ASN A 185 -4.76 12.05 2.28
N PHE A 186 -3.75 12.08 3.15
CA PHE A 186 -3.60 11.21 4.31
C PHE A 186 -3.81 11.99 5.60
N GLU A 187 -4.57 11.38 6.50
CA GLU A 187 -4.82 11.92 7.84
C GLU A 187 -4.50 10.87 8.89
N GLU A 188 -3.91 11.29 10.00
CA GLU A 188 -3.61 10.47 11.17
C GLU A 188 -4.55 10.85 12.32
N LEU A 189 -4.98 9.83 13.07
CA LEU A 189 -5.75 10.01 14.29
C LEU A 189 -4.79 10.27 15.46
N VAL A 190 -4.84 11.47 16.03
CA VAL A 190 -4.10 11.84 17.24
C VAL A 190 -5.06 12.41 18.27
N ASN A 191 -5.14 11.77 19.44
CA ASN A 191 -6.03 12.16 20.54
C ASN A 191 -7.50 12.34 20.11
N GLY A 192 -7.98 11.47 19.20
CA GLY A 192 -9.36 11.52 18.69
C GLY A 192 -9.62 12.56 17.60
N ASN A 193 -8.62 13.38 17.23
CA ASN A 193 -8.73 14.35 16.14
C ASN A 193 -7.93 13.87 14.93
N TRP A 194 -8.46 14.11 13.74
CA TRP A 194 -7.75 13.83 12.49
C TRP A 194 -6.86 15.02 12.15
N ILE A 195 -5.56 14.78 12.12
CA ILE A 195 -4.55 15.74 11.70
C ILE A 195 -3.92 15.28 10.39
N PRO A 196 -3.36 16.16 9.56
CA PRO A 196 -2.69 15.74 8.35
C PRO A 196 -1.45 14.88 8.67
N PHE A 197 -1.27 13.81 7.89
CA PHE A 197 -0.22 12.81 8.12
C PHE A 197 1.02 13.09 7.26
N THR A 198 2.16 13.22 7.91
CA THR A 198 3.48 13.28 7.26
C THR A 198 4.24 11.99 7.56
N PRO A 199 4.58 11.15 6.56
CA PRO A 199 5.27 9.89 6.77
C PRO A 199 6.66 10.16 7.34
N THR A 200 6.90 9.70 8.56
CA THR A 200 8.23 9.75 9.19
C THR A 200 9.12 8.61 8.68
N VAL A 201 8.50 7.51 8.23
CA VAL A 201 9.14 6.30 7.75
C VAL A 201 8.45 5.86 6.45
N GLY A 202 9.25 5.44 5.48
CA GLY A 202 8.77 4.96 4.19
C GLY A 202 8.32 6.08 3.24
N ASN A 203 8.09 5.71 1.98
CA ASN A 203 7.55 6.61 0.97
C ASN A 203 6.17 6.12 0.55
N VAL A 204 5.22 7.04 0.38
CA VAL A 204 3.93 6.71 -0.24
C VAL A 204 4.17 6.41 -1.72
N GLN A 205 3.81 5.21 -2.16
CA GLN A 205 4.03 4.76 -3.53
C GLN A 205 2.73 4.71 -4.32
N LEU A 206 2.79 5.25 -5.53
CA LEU A 206 1.77 5.13 -6.57
C LEU A 206 2.21 4.07 -7.59
N GLU A 207 1.35 3.10 -7.84
CA GLU A 207 1.49 2.12 -8.90
C GLU A 207 0.44 2.37 -9.99
N LEU A 208 0.85 2.50 -11.24
CA LEU A 208 -0.04 2.45 -12.40
C LEU A 208 0.05 1.05 -13.01
N THR A 209 -1.04 0.30 -12.95
CA THR A 209 -1.06 -1.13 -13.31
C THR A 209 -2.18 -1.45 -14.29
N MET A 210 -2.03 -2.50 -15.11
CA MET A 210 -3.13 -3.08 -15.90
C MET A 210 -3.21 -4.58 -15.63
N LEU A 211 -2.16 -5.31 -15.99
CA LEU A 211 -1.87 -6.66 -15.50
C LEU A 211 -0.59 -6.59 -14.66
N ASP A 212 0.45 -6.00 -15.23
CA ASP A 212 1.72 -5.70 -14.58
C ASP A 212 1.86 -4.19 -14.32
N PRO A 213 2.66 -3.78 -13.32
CA PRO A 213 2.92 -2.37 -13.04
C PRO A 213 3.79 -1.74 -14.11
N TYR A 214 3.25 -0.74 -14.81
CA TYR A 214 3.99 0.08 -15.77
C TYR A 214 4.87 1.11 -15.08
N TYR A 215 4.30 1.78 -14.07
CA TYR A 215 5.01 2.77 -13.27
C TYR A 215 4.86 2.46 -11.80
N ARG A 216 5.97 2.66 -11.07
CA ARG A 216 6.02 2.77 -9.62
C ARG A 216 6.73 4.07 -9.28
N LEU A 217 5.98 5.02 -8.74
CA LEU A 217 6.46 6.37 -8.47
C LEU A 217 6.23 6.68 -6.99
N ASN A 218 7.20 7.33 -6.35
CA ASN A 218 6.98 7.91 -5.03
C ASN A 218 6.17 9.20 -5.18
N LEU A 219 5.18 9.40 -4.31
CA LEU A 219 4.46 10.67 -4.23
C LEU A 219 5.26 11.67 -3.39
N GLU A 220 5.17 12.95 -3.74
CA GLU A 220 5.82 14.03 -3.02
C GLU A 220 4.79 14.77 -2.17
N GLU A 221 5.15 15.09 -0.93
CA GLU A 221 4.31 15.92 -0.06
C GLU A 221 4.43 17.37 -0.49
N ILE A 222 3.29 18.00 -0.81
CA ILE A 222 3.26 19.40 -1.25
C ILE A 222 2.72 20.31 -0.15
N ASP A 223 1.65 19.88 0.51
CA ASP A 223 0.97 20.64 1.55
C ASP A 223 0.54 19.66 2.63
N ASN A 224 0.74 19.98 3.91
CA ASN A 224 0.56 19.12 5.08
C ASN A 224 -0.45 17.96 4.85
N GLY A 225 0.04 16.73 4.60
CA GLY A 225 -0.78 15.52 4.38
C GLY A 225 -1.31 15.26 2.96
N ILE A 226 -1.15 16.20 2.03
CA ILE A 226 -1.50 16.08 0.60
C ILE A 226 -0.26 15.68 -0.20
N PHE A 227 -0.32 14.48 -0.76
CA PHE A 227 0.71 13.91 -1.60
C PHE A 227 0.30 14.05 -3.06
N LYS A 228 1.21 14.54 -3.90
CA LYS A 228 0.97 14.66 -5.33
C LYS A 228 2.13 14.12 -6.16
N ARG A 229 1.81 13.72 -7.40
CA ARG A 229 2.81 13.41 -8.41
C ARG A 229 2.26 13.67 -9.81
N LYS A 230 3.11 14.27 -10.64
CA LYS A 230 2.86 14.47 -12.08
C LYS A 230 3.65 13.46 -12.89
N PHE A 231 3.00 12.83 -13.87
CA PHE A 231 3.65 11.95 -14.82
C PHE A 231 2.82 11.76 -16.10
N ASN A 232 3.47 11.30 -17.16
CA ASN A 232 2.82 11.01 -18.44
C ASN A 232 2.27 9.59 -18.48
N LEU A 233 1.06 9.43 -19.04
CA LEU A 233 0.48 8.12 -19.28
C LEU A 233 1.30 7.30 -20.30
N PRO A 234 1.38 5.97 -20.14
CA PRO A 234 2.15 5.11 -21.04
C PRO A 234 1.54 5.06 -22.45
N ASP A 235 2.34 4.59 -23.42
CA ASP A 235 1.95 4.45 -24.85
C ASP A 235 1.02 3.26 -25.13
N GLN A 236 0.27 2.82 -24.12
CA GLN A 236 -0.67 1.71 -24.19
C GLN A 236 -2.05 2.19 -23.77
N HIS A 237 -3.05 1.84 -24.57
CA HIS A 237 -4.44 2.17 -24.29
C HIS A 237 -5.12 1.00 -23.56
N GLY A 238 -6.15 1.31 -22.79
CA GLY A 238 -6.94 0.33 -22.06
C GLY A 238 -7.35 0.83 -20.69
N VAL A 239 -7.70 -0.11 -19.82
CA VAL A 239 -8.13 0.16 -18.45
C VAL A 239 -6.91 0.01 -17.53
N PHE A 240 -6.56 1.08 -16.84
CA PHE A 240 -5.50 1.07 -15.83
C PHE A 240 -6.07 1.24 -14.43
N GLU A 241 -5.42 0.62 -13.47
CA GLU A 241 -5.66 0.78 -12.05
C GLU A 241 -4.51 1.60 -11.45
N LEU A 242 -4.85 2.76 -10.91
CA LEU A 242 -3.98 3.56 -10.05
C LEU A 242 -4.13 3.05 -8.63
N LYS A 243 -3.05 2.52 -8.06
CA LYS A 243 -3.01 1.99 -6.68
C LYS A 243 -2.07 2.84 -5.87
N VAL A 244 -2.55 3.47 -4.81
CA VAL A 244 -1.70 4.10 -3.81
C VAL A 244 -1.65 3.18 -2.60
N LYS A 245 -0.44 2.80 -2.20
CA LYS A 245 -0.21 1.90 -1.07
C LYS A 245 0.69 2.56 -0.03
N TYR A 246 0.29 2.43 1.22
CA TYR A 246 1.12 2.72 2.38
C TYR A 246 0.93 1.61 3.42
N ASN A 247 1.97 0.81 3.61
CA ASN A 247 1.96 -0.42 4.43
C ASN A 247 3.17 -0.52 5.36
N GLU A 248 3.52 0.59 5.98
CA GLU A 248 4.65 0.64 6.91
C GLU A 248 4.29 0.00 8.28
N PRO A 249 5.22 -0.72 8.92
CA PRO A 249 4.98 -1.33 10.22
C PRO A 249 4.61 -0.29 11.29
N GLY A 250 3.58 -0.59 12.08
CA GLY A 250 3.09 0.29 13.14
C GLY A 250 1.94 1.21 12.73
N PHE A 251 1.75 1.44 11.42
CA PHE A 251 0.62 2.19 10.89
C PHE A 251 -0.47 1.28 10.30
N THR A 252 -1.70 1.79 10.26
CA THR A 252 -2.80 1.14 9.54
C THR A 252 -2.45 0.98 8.05
N TRP A 253 -2.77 -0.17 7.47
CA TRP A 253 -2.55 -0.40 6.05
C TRP A 253 -3.61 0.34 5.24
N VAL A 254 -3.16 1.16 4.31
CA VAL A 254 -4.02 1.94 3.42
C VAL A 254 -3.67 1.57 1.98
N GLU A 255 -4.68 1.10 1.27
CA GLU A 255 -4.62 0.81 -0.16
C GLU A 255 -5.84 1.44 -0.84
N GLU A 256 -5.60 2.50 -1.61
CA GLU A 256 -6.62 3.17 -2.39
C GLU A 256 -6.43 2.87 -3.86
N THR A 257 -7.48 2.36 -4.50
CA THR A 257 -7.45 1.99 -5.93
C THR A 257 -8.47 2.80 -6.70
N ARG A 258 -8.02 3.41 -7.80
CA ARG A 258 -8.89 4.11 -8.76
C ARG A 258 -8.65 3.61 -10.17
N VAL A 259 -9.73 3.24 -10.83
CA VAL A 259 -9.69 2.78 -12.23
C VAL A 259 -9.78 4.00 -13.15
N ILE A 260 -8.89 4.08 -14.12
CA ILE A 260 -8.90 5.08 -15.20
C ILE A 260 -8.90 4.38 -16.56
N THR A 261 -9.58 4.96 -17.53
CA THR A 261 -9.60 4.47 -18.91
C THR A 261 -8.76 5.38 -19.78
N VAL A 262 -7.73 4.82 -20.42
CA VAL A 262 -6.84 5.53 -21.31
C VAL A 262 -7.18 5.14 -22.75
N ARG A 263 -7.63 6.10 -23.55
CA ARG A 263 -7.94 5.89 -24.97
C ARG A 263 -6.72 6.10 -25.86
N HIS A 264 -6.75 5.54 -27.06
CA HIS A 264 -5.82 5.92 -28.12
C HIS A 264 -6.11 7.34 -28.63
N LEU A 265 -5.17 7.88 -29.42
CA LEU A 265 -5.37 9.15 -30.13
C LEU A 265 -6.55 9.07 -31.09
N ALA A 266 -7.35 10.13 -31.14
CA ALA A 266 -8.39 10.27 -32.15
C ALA A 266 -7.76 10.70 -33.50
N ASN A 267 -8.44 10.42 -34.61
CA ASN A 267 -7.90 10.67 -35.95
C ASN A 267 -7.60 12.17 -36.22
N ASP A 268 -8.28 13.06 -35.50
CA ASP A 268 -8.10 14.50 -35.57
C ASP A 268 -6.95 15.04 -34.71
N GLU A 269 -6.50 14.27 -33.71
CA GLU A 269 -5.42 14.62 -32.79
C GLU A 269 -4.02 14.29 -33.32
N PHE A 270 -3.91 13.57 -34.44
CA PHE A 270 -2.62 13.34 -35.09
C PHE A 270 -2.06 14.64 -35.67
N LYS A 271 -0.74 14.81 -35.51
CA LYS A 271 0.01 15.89 -36.17
C LYS A 271 -0.32 15.92 -37.66
N ARG A 272 -0.70 17.09 -38.14
CA ARG A 272 -1.15 17.25 -39.52
C ARG A 272 0.04 17.31 -40.46
N SER A 273 -0.20 17.02 -41.73
CA SER A 273 0.88 16.92 -42.73
C SER A 273 1.68 18.21 -42.90
N TRP A 274 1.12 19.38 -42.57
CA TRP A 274 1.86 20.66 -42.63
C TRP A 274 2.77 20.90 -41.42
N GLU A 275 2.55 20.22 -40.29
CA GLU A 275 3.40 20.29 -39.09
C GLU A 275 4.61 19.36 -39.16
N ILE A 276 4.54 18.34 -40.03
CA ILE A 276 5.61 17.36 -40.20
C ILE A 276 6.57 17.87 -41.28
N GLU A 277 7.79 18.26 -40.91
CA GLU A 277 8.77 18.83 -41.84
C GLU A 277 9.05 17.92 -43.05
N ASN A 278 9.15 16.61 -42.82
CA ASN A 278 9.38 15.62 -43.88
C ASN A 278 8.19 15.45 -44.85
N ALA A 279 7.00 15.95 -44.52
CA ALA A 279 5.82 15.82 -45.36
C ALA A 279 5.69 16.93 -46.42
N TRP A 280 6.48 18.00 -46.31
CA TRP A 280 6.42 19.15 -47.23
C TRP A 280 6.76 18.78 -48.68
N VAL A 281 7.62 17.78 -48.90
CA VAL A 281 7.94 17.29 -50.26
C VAL A 281 6.69 16.77 -50.97
N TYR A 282 5.83 16.05 -50.27
CA TYR A 282 4.59 15.51 -50.83
C TYR A 282 3.55 16.60 -51.09
N ILE A 283 3.44 17.58 -50.19
CA ILE A 283 2.55 18.74 -50.35
C ILE A 283 2.99 19.57 -51.57
N ALA A 284 4.29 19.81 -51.71
CA ALA A 284 4.84 20.52 -52.87
C ALA A 284 4.62 19.73 -54.17
N SER A 285 4.84 18.41 -54.17
CA SER A 285 4.56 17.57 -55.33
C SER A 285 3.09 17.64 -55.76
N TRP A 286 2.16 17.57 -54.82
CA TRP A 286 0.74 17.72 -55.10
C TRP A 286 0.43 19.09 -55.70
N ALA A 287 0.96 20.17 -55.12
CA ALA A 287 0.77 21.52 -55.62
C ALA A 287 1.29 21.68 -57.06
N VAL A 288 2.48 21.14 -57.36
CA VAL A 288 3.08 21.15 -58.70
C VAL A 288 2.21 20.37 -59.70
N CYS A 289 1.70 19.19 -59.33
CA CYS A 289 0.81 18.41 -60.21
C CYS A 289 -0.50 19.15 -60.52
N VAL A 290 -1.14 19.75 -59.50
CA VAL A 290 -2.39 20.51 -59.69
C VAL A 290 -2.15 21.76 -60.54
N SER A 291 -1.12 22.54 -60.25
CA SER A 291 -0.77 23.72 -61.05
C SER A 291 -0.39 23.35 -62.48
N GLY A 292 0.41 22.30 -62.66
CA GLY A 292 0.78 21.79 -63.98
C GLY A 292 -0.42 21.32 -64.80
N TRP A 293 -1.37 20.62 -64.17
CA TRP A 293 -2.60 20.20 -64.82
C TRP A 293 -3.49 21.39 -65.20
N LEU A 294 -3.65 22.38 -64.33
CA LEU A 294 -4.41 23.60 -64.64
C LEU A 294 -3.79 24.39 -65.81
N LEU A 295 -2.46 24.55 -65.81
CA LEU A 295 -1.75 25.19 -66.92
C LEU A 295 -1.90 24.41 -68.23
N PHE A 296 -1.87 23.08 -68.16
CA PHE A 296 -2.14 22.22 -69.31
C PHE A 296 -3.55 22.44 -69.86
N VAL A 297 -4.58 22.44 -69.00
CA VAL A 297 -5.97 22.67 -69.42
C VAL A 297 -6.13 24.05 -70.07
N ILE A 298 -5.57 25.10 -69.47
CA ILE A 298 -5.60 26.46 -70.03
C ILE A 298 -4.91 26.50 -71.39
N GLY A 299 -3.69 25.96 -71.49
CA GLY A 299 -2.94 25.92 -72.75
C GLY A 299 -3.66 25.13 -73.84
N TRP A 300 -4.25 23.99 -73.49
CA TRP A 300 -5.03 23.16 -74.40
C TRP A 300 -6.25 23.89 -74.95
N ILE A 301 -7.01 24.59 -74.10
CA ILE A 301 -8.18 25.38 -74.51
C ILE A 301 -7.75 26.55 -75.40
N SER A 302 -6.70 27.28 -75.03
CA SER A 302 -6.20 28.43 -75.81
C SER A 302 -5.72 28.03 -77.21
N GLN A 303 -5.01 26.90 -77.35
CA GLN A 303 -4.64 26.38 -78.67
C GLN A 303 -5.86 26.04 -79.52
N ARG A 304 -6.89 25.42 -78.92
CA ARG A 304 -8.10 25.06 -79.65
C ARG A 304 -8.85 26.29 -80.14
N LEU A 305 -8.94 27.35 -79.33
CA LEU A 305 -9.53 28.64 -79.72
C LEU A 305 -8.78 29.27 -80.89
N ALA A 306 -7.45 29.29 -80.85
CA ALA A 306 -6.61 29.86 -81.91
C ALA A 306 -6.71 29.09 -83.25
N ASN A 307 -6.92 27.77 -83.20
CA ASN A 307 -6.99 26.92 -84.39
C ASN A 307 -8.41 26.77 -84.98
N THR A 308 -9.40 27.53 -84.48
CA THR A 308 -10.75 27.51 -85.06
C THR A 308 -10.74 28.33 -86.36
N PRO A 309 -10.99 27.74 -87.54
CA PRO A 309 -11.00 28.49 -88.78
C PRO A 309 -12.12 29.54 -88.73
N HIS A 310 -11.78 30.81 -88.93
CA HIS A 310 -12.78 31.84 -89.19
C HIS A 310 -13.54 31.44 -90.45
N GLN A 311 -14.77 30.93 -90.30
CA GLN A 311 -15.69 30.86 -91.43
C GLN A 311 -15.93 32.29 -91.90
N LYS A 312 -15.39 32.64 -93.08
CA LYS A 312 -15.83 33.81 -93.83
C LYS A 312 -17.32 33.62 -94.07
N LYS A 313 -18.13 34.50 -93.48
CA LYS A 313 -19.51 34.69 -93.89
C LYS A 313 -19.45 35.42 -95.23
N ASP A 314 -19.77 34.70 -96.29
CA ASP A 314 -20.22 35.28 -97.56
C ASP A 314 -21.61 35.90 -97.39
#